data_AF-A0A501WVR2-F1
#
_entry.id   AF-A0A501WVR2-F1
#
_cell.length_a   1.000
_cell.length_b   1.000
_cell.length_c   1.000
_cell.angle_alpha   90.00
_cell.angle_beta   90.00
_cell.angle_gamma   90.00
#
_symmetry.space_group_name_H-M   'P 1'
#
loop_
_entity.id
_entity.type
_entity.pdbx_description
1 polymer ?
#
loop_
_entity_poly.entity_id
_entity_poly.type
_entity_poly.pdbx_seq_one_letter_code
_entity_poly.pdbx_strand_id
1 'polypeptide(L)'
;MCEAAGRPNMRFVPIKNEEQQAILTVHRARSLLVAERVALVNQIRGFLTEYGIVIPQGRLHLRAKLPEILEDGENSLPYLAREVFADQYRRLCELDRVIDDYDQKLASLAKSQEVTRRVIIATKWLWTYNNERPN
;
A
#
# COMPACT_ATOMS: atom_id res chain seq x y z
N MET A 1 5.43 47.08 -39.84
CA MET A 1 4.74 47.04 -38.54
C MET A 1 4.38 45.59 -38.26
N CYS A 2 4.77 45.11 -37.07
CA CYS A 2 4.79 43.70 -36.66
C CYS A 2 3.38 43.17 -36.33
N GLU A 3 3.20 41.88 -36.54
CA GLU A 3 1.95 41.10 -36.55
C GLU A 3 1.27 40.99 -35.16
N ALA A 4 -0.06 41.16 -35.12
CA ALA A 4 -0.89 40.68 -34.02
C ALA A 4 -1.72 39.48 -34.52
N ALA A 5 -1.07 38.33 -34.65
CA ALA A 5 -1.75 37.06 -34.86
C ALA A 5 -2.44 36.65 -33.55
N GLY A 6 -3.78 36.75 -33.52
CA GLY A 6 -4.60 36.10 -32.51
C GLY A 6 -4.24 34.62 -32.43
N ARG A 7 -4.13 34.07 -31.22
CA ARG A 7 -4.03 32.63 -31.02
C ARG A 7 -5.42 32.07 -30.76
N PRO A 8 -6.14 31.51 -31.75
CA PRO A 8 -7.41 30.83 -31.51
C PRO A 8 -7.09 29.38 -31.14
N ASN A 9 -6.40 29.16 -30.03
CA ASN A 9 -6.36 27.83 -29.42
C ASN A 9 -5.93 27.92 -27.96
N MET A 10 -6.64 28.72 -27.18
CA MET A 10 -6.69 28.51 -25.74
C MET A 10 -7.51 27.24 -25.53
N ARG A 11 -6.85 26.09 -25.66
CA ARG A 11 -7.43 24.78 -25.41
C ARG A 11 -7.93 24.82 -23.96
N PHE A 12 -9.22 25.03 -23.80
CA PHE A 12 -9.91 24.96 -22.52
C PHE A 12 -9.65 23.55 -21.99
N VAL A 13 -8.62 23.39 -21.16
CA VAL A 13 -8.39 22.16 -20.43
C VAL A 13 -9.58 22.11 -19.49
N PRO A 14 -10.51 21.15 -19.64
CA PRO A 14 -11.63 21.06 -18.72
C PRO A 14 -11.00 21.02 -17.33
N ILE A 15 -11.48 21.89 -16.44
CA ILE A 15 -11.14 21.87 -15.02
C ILE A 15 -11.16 20.39 -14.65
N LYS A 16 -9.99 19.85 -14.33
CA LYS A 16 -9.82 18.44 -14.02
C LYS A 16 -10.83 18.15 -12.90
N ASN A 17 -11.92 17.48 -13.25
CA ASN A 17 -13.13 17.39 -12.43
C ASN A 17 -12.69 17.02 -11.01
N GLU A 18 -13.06 17.81 -10.00
CA GLU A 18 -12.54 17.69 -8.63
C GLU A 18 -12.66 16.25 -8.12
N GLU A 19 -13.71 15.54 -8.55
CA GLU A 19 -13.91 14.10 -8.32
C GLU A 19 -12.78 13.22 -8.88
N GLN A 20 -12.33 13.46 -10.12
CA GLN A 20 -11.21 12.74 -10.72
C GLN A 20 -9.90 13.03 -9.98
N GLN A 21 -9.71 14.27 -9.52
CA GLN A 21 -8.55 14.63 -8.71
C GLN A 21 -8.61 13.96 -7.32
N ALA A 22 -9.78 13.85 -6.70
CA ALA A 22 -9.98 13.14 -5.44
C ALA A 22 -9.69 11.63 -5.58
N ILE A 23 -10.16 10.99 -6.65
CA ILE A 23 -9.86 9.57 -6.96
C ILE A 23 -8.35 9.35 -7.06
N LEU A 24 -7.64 10.22 -7.79
CA LEU A 24 -6.17 10.14 -7.91
C LEU A 24 -5.46 10.31 -6.57
N THR A 25 -5.96 11.20 -5.71
CA THR A 25 -5.42 11.38 -4.35
C THR A 25 -5.56 10.11 -3.52
N VAL A 26 -6.75 9.49 -3.50
CA VAL A 26 -6.97 8.21 -2.78
C VAL A 26 -6.05 7.12 -3.32
N HIS A 27 -5.93 7.01 -4.64
CA HIS A 27 -5.05 6.02 -5.26
C HIS A 27 -3.59 6.22 -4.85
N ARG A 28 -3.07 7.44 -4.90
CA ARG A 28 -1.69 7.75 -4.51
C ARG A 28 -1.43 7.47 -3.03
N ALA A 29 -2.35 7.89 -2.17
CA ALA A 29 -2.26 7.63 -0.73
C ALA A 29 -2.20 6.12 -0.45
N ARG A 30 -3.06 5.34 -1.09
CA ARG A 30 -3.03 3.87 -1.02
C ARG A 30 -1.70 3.30 -1.48
N SER A 31 -1.18 3.72 -2.64
CA SER A 31 0.10 3.22 -3.15
C SER A 31 1.26 3.47 -2.17
N LEU A 32 1.29 4.63 -1.51
CA LEU A 32 2.29 4.95 -0.50
C LEU A 32 2.18 4.04 0.72
N LEU A 33 0.98 3.84 1.26
CA LEU A 33 0.77 2.96 2.41
C LEU A 33 1.11 1.49 2.10
N VAL A 34 0.81 1.04 0.88
CA VAL A 34 1.19 -0.31 0.43
C VAL A 34 2.72 -0.46 0.40
N ALA A 35 3.44 0.54 -0.08
CA ALA A 35 4.91 0.52 -0.09
C ALA A 35 5.47 0.56 1.35
N GLU A 36 4.92 1.40 2.22
CA GLU A 36 5.26 1.45 3.65
C GLU A 36 5.06 0.07 4.31
N ARG A 37 3.92 -0.58 4.05
CA ARG A 37 3.62 -1.92 4.56
C ARG A 37 4.65 -2.95 4.11
N VAL A 38 5.02 -2.96 2.82
CA VAL A 38 6.04 -3.89 2.31
C VAL A 38 7.39 -3.65 2.98
N ALA A 39 7.80 -2.39 3.13
CA ALA A 39 9.03 -2.03 3.83
C ALA A 39 9.00 -2.52 5.29
N LEU A 40 7.91 -2.28 6.02
CA LEU A 40 7.74 -2.72 7.40
C LEU A 40 7.80 -4.26 7.52
N VAL A 41 7.12 -4.99 6.63
CA VAL A 41 7.17 -6.46 6.60
C VAL A 41 8.60 -6.96 6.42
N ASN A 42 9.35 -6.36 5.48
CA ASN A 42 10.73 -6.77 5.22
C ASN A 42 11.67 -6.39 6.37
N GLN A 43 11.47 -5.22 6.99
CA GLN A 43 12.24 -4.77 8.15
C GLN A 43 12.05 -5.71 9.34
N ILE A 44 10.80 -6.02 9.71
CA ILE A 44 10.51 -6.95 10.81
C ILE A 44 11.17 -8.29 10.54
N ARG A 45 11.05 -8.82 9.31
CA ARG A 45 11.67 -10.09 8.94
C ARG A 45 13.19 -10.03 9.04
N GLY A 46 13.83 -8.95 8.60
CA GLY A 46 15.27 -8.75 8.73
C GLY A 46 15.71 -8.78 10.19
N PHE A 47 15.06 -8.03 11.06
CA PHE A 47 15.38 -8.02 12.49
C PHE A 47 15.17 -9.40 13.14
N LEU A 48 14.11 -10.12 12.80
CA LEU A 48 13.90 -11.47 13.34
C LEU A 48 15.03 -12.43 12.93
N THR A 49 15.61 -12.28 11.74
CA THR A 49 16.76 -13.13 11.34
C THR A 49 18.01 -12.90 12.19
N GLU A 50 18.19 -11.70 12.76
CA GLU A 50 19.29 -11.42 13.70
C GLU A 50 19.15 -12.22 15.01
N TYR A 51 17.91 -12.61 15.37
CA TYR A 51 17.60 -13.50 16.49
C TYR A 51 17.50 -14.97 16.09
N GLY A 52 17.88 -15.33 14.86
CA GLY A 52 17.79 -16.70 14.34
C GLY A 52 16.38 -17.15 13.95
N ILE A 53 15.40 -16.25 13.93
CA ILE A 53 14.01 -16.56 13.60
C ILE A 53 13.74 -16.19 12.15
N VAL A 54 13.50 -17.20 11.32
CA VAL A 54 13.27 -17.02 9.89
C VAL A 54 11.79 -17.21 9.56
N ILE A 55 11.16 -16.14 9.06
CA ILE A 55 9.79 -16.19 8.54
C ILE A 55 9.81 -16.20 7.01
N PRO A 56 9.04 -17.08 6.34
CA PRO A 56 8.87 -17.07 4.90
C PRO A 56 8.49 -15.69 4.34
N GLN A 57 8.81 -15.45 3.08
CA GLN A 57 8.47 -14.18 2.43
C GLN A 57 6.94 -13.97 2.38
N GLY A 58 6.53 -12.70 2.46
CA GLY A 58 5.15 -12.29 2.31
C GLY A 58 4.46 -11.88 3.61
N ARG A 59 3.55 -10.91 3.46
CA ARG A 59 2.77 -10.32 4.56
C ARG A 59 1.95 -11.34 5.34
N LEU A 60 1.33 -12.31 4.66
CA LEU A 60 0.41 -13.27 5.30
C LEU A 60 1.16 -14.17 6.29
N HIS A 61 2.34 -14.66 5.91
CA HIS A 61 3.21 -15.44 6.80
C HIS A 61 3.59 -14.62 8.03
N LEU A 62 4.00 -13.37 7.85
CA LEU A 62 4.34 -12.50 8.98
C LEU A 62 3.12 -12.23 9.89
N ARG A 63 1.95 -11.95 9.30
CA ARG A 63 0.70 -11.67 10.03
C ARG A 63 0.27 -12.83 10.92
N ALA A 64 0.48 -14.06 10.46
CA ALA A 64 0.15 -15.27 11.20
C ALA A 64 1.23 -15.64 12.23
N LYS A 65 2.51 -15.58 11.87
CA LYS A 65 3.61 -16.10 12.69
C LYS A 65 4.12 -15.16 13.77
N LEU A 66 4.07 -13.84 13.55
CA LEU A 66 4.64 -12.91 14.51
C LEU A 66 3.96 -12.97 15.90
N PRO A 67 2.63 -13.03 16.02
CA PRO A 67 1.99 -13.19 17.34
C PRO A 67 2.43 -14.48 18.05
N GLU A 68 2.47 -15.61 17.33
CA GLU A 68 2.93 -16.90 17.87
C GLU A 68 4.35 -16.80 18.44
N ILE A 69 5.25 -16.13 17.71
CA ILE A 69 6.64 -15.90 18.14
C ILE A 69 6.71 -15.01 19.39
N LEU A 70 5.85 -13.98 19.48
CA LEU A 70 5.86 -13.06 20.62
C LEU A 70 5.29 -13.70 21.89
N GLU A 71 4.37 -14.65 21.75
CA GLU A 71 3.78 -15.42 22.85
C GLU A 71 4.67 -16.59 23.31
N ASP A 72 5.52 -17.12 22.43
CA ASP A 72 6.45 -18.19 22.75
C ASP A 72 7.56 -17.69 23.69
N GLY A 73 7.43 -18.01 24.98
CA GLY A 73 8.39 -17.64 26.03
C GLY A 73 9.71 -18.41 25.99
N GLU A 74 9.79 -19.50 25.22
CA GLU A 74 10.99 -20.35 25.14
C GLU A 74 12.01 -19.85 24.12
N ASN A 75 11.60 -18.97 23.20
CA ASN A 75 12.53 -18.41 22.22
C ASN A 75 13.41 -17.29 22.81
N SER A 76 14.57 -17.13 22.18
CA SER A 76 15.65 -16.25 22.62
C SER A 76 15.39 -14.75 22.44
N LEU A 77 14.16 -14.31 22.15
CA LEU A 77 13.85 -12.89 21.98
C LEU A 77 13.90 -12.14 23.32
N PRO A 78 14.79 -11.14 23.47
CA PRO A 78 14.81 -10.29 24.64
C PRO A 78 13.50 -9.52 24.79
N TYR A 79 13.12 -9.21 26.04
CA TYR A 79 11.87 -8.51 26.35
C TYR A 79 11.70 -7.21 25.54
N LEU A 80 12.73 -6.37 25.48
CA LEU A 80 12.70 -5.12 24.72
C LEU A 80 12.43 -5.34 23.22
N ALA A 81 13.01 -6.40 22.63
CA ALA A 81 12.76 -6.73 21.23
C ALA A 81 11.30 -7.17 21.02
N ARG A 82 10.72 -7.93 21.97
CA ARG A 82 9.31 -8.32 21.92
C ARG A 82 8.38 -7.12 21.94
N GLU A 83 8.64 -6.13 22.79
CA GLU A 83 7.87 -4.88 22.82
C GLU A 83 7.92 -4.15 21.48
N VAL A 84 9.12 -3.97 20.91
CA VAL A 84 9.30 -3.32 19.60
C VAL A 84 8.58 -4.09 18.49
N PHE A 85 8.65 -5.42 18.48
CA PHE A 85 7.95 -6.24 17.50
C PHE A 85 6.42 -6.20 17.67
N ALA A 86 5.92 -6.12 18.90
CA ALA A 86 4.50 -5.94 19.17
C ALA A 86 4.01 -4.58 18.64
N ASP A 87 4.78 -3.51 18.81
CA ASP A 87 4.48 -2.18 18.26
C ASP A 87 4.45 -2.19 16.73
N GLN A 88 5.46 -2.81 16.11
CA GLN A 88 5.52 -2.95 14.66
C GLN A 88 4.38 -3.84 14.11
N TYR A 89 3.97 -4.88 14.84
CA TYR A 89 2.82 -5.70 14.47
C TYR A 89 1.52 -4.90 14.51
N ARG A 90 1.32 -4.08 15.55
CA ARG A 90 0.16 -3.17 15.63
C ARG A 90 0.16 -2.19 14.46
N ARG A 91 1.30 -1.59 14.12
CA ARG A 91 1.43 -0.71 12.95
C ARG A 91 1.10 -1.45 11.65
N LEU A 92 1.55 -2.68 11.48
CA LEU A 92 1.24 -3.51 10.31
C LEU A 92 -0.27 -3.75 10.18
N CYS A 93 -0.95 -4.08 11.29
CA CYS A 93 -2.40 -4.26 11.32
C CYS A 93 -3.16 -2.98 10.96
N GLU A 94 -2.73 -1.83 11.47
CA GLU A 94 -3.31 -0.54 11.11
C GLU A 94 -3.09 -0.19 9.63
N LEU A 95 -1.89 -0.43 9.10
CA LEU A 95 -1.63 -0.24 7.66
C LEU A 95 -2.54 -1.12 6.80
N ASP A 96 -2.72 -2.39 7.17
CA ASP A 96 -3.67 -3.28 6.49
C ASP A 96 -5.08 -2.70 6.49
N ARG A 97 -5.58 -2.30 7.67
CA ARG A 97 -6.91 -1.72 7.81
C ARG A 97 -7.11 -0.48 6.95
N VAL A 98 -6.18 0.48 7.00
CA VAL A 98 -6.31 1.74 6.25
C VAL A 98 -6.23 1.50 4.74
N ILE A 99 -5.39 0.57 4.29
CA ILE A 99 -5.32 0.18 2.87
C ILE A 99 -6.64 -0.45 2.43
N ASP A 100 -7.23 -1.33 3.25
CA ASP A 100 -8.51 -1.96 2.95
C ASP A 100 -9.65 -0.93 2.88
N ASP A 101 -9.64 0.08 3.77
CA ASP A 101 -10.59 1.20 3.72
C ASP A 101 -10.46 2.01 2.43
N TYR A 102 -9.23 2.24 1.94
CA TYR A 102 -9.01 2.90 0.65
C TYR A 102 -9.42 2.02 -0.53
N ASP A 103 -9.21 0.71 -0.46
CA ASP A 103 -9.69 -0.24 -1.47
C ASP A 103 -11.21 -0.24 -1.58
N GLN A 104 -11.92 -0.20 -0.45
CA GLN A 104 -13.38 -0.08 -0.42
C GLN A 104 -13.86 1.25 -1.00
N LYS A 105 -13.22 2.38 -0.64
CA LYS A 105 -13.53 3.70 -1.23
C LYS A 105 -13.35 3.70 -2.74
N LEU A 106 -12.22 3.19 -3.24
CA LEU A 106 -11.97 3.09 -4.69
C LEU A 106 -12.99 2.18 -5.38
N ALA A 107 -13.33 1.04 -4.78
CA ALA A 107 -14.34 0.13 -5.33
C ALA A 107 -15.73 0.78 -5.39
N SER A 108 -16.10 1.59 -4.40
CA SER A 108 -17.37 2.34 -4.41
C SER A 108 -17.41 3.40 -5.52
N LEU A 109 -16.32 4.15 -5.70
CA LEU A 109 -16.17 5.17 -6.76
C LEU A 109 -16.12 4.55 -8.17
N ALA A 110 -15.61 3.33 -8.30
CA ALA A 110 -15.58 2.59 -9.56
C ALA A 110 -16.97 2.15 -10.03
N LYS A 111 -17.88 1.86 -9.10
CA LYS A 111 -19.25 1.46 -9.41
C LYS A 111 -20.10 2.63 -9.88
N SER A 112 -19.82 3.85 -9.41
CA SER A 112 -20.55 5.06 -9.80
C SER A 112 -20.08 5.68 -11.13
N GLN A 113 -18.90 5.31 -11.64
CA GLN A 113 -18.33 5.89 -12.85
C GLN A 113 -17.82 4.81 -13.82
N GLU A 114 -18.56 4.55 -14.90
CA GLU A 114 -18.23 3.56 -15.97
C GLU A 114 -16.82 3.77 -16.57
N VAL A 115 -16.33 5.03 -16.59
CA VAL A 115 -15.01 5.42 -17.13
C VAL A 115 -13.84 5.01 -16.21
N THR A 116 -14.08 4.82 -14.91
CA THR A 116 -13.03 4.58 -13.90
C THR A 116 -12.58 3.12 -13.84
N ARG A 117 -13.31 2.20 -14.48
CA ARG A 117 -12.92 0.77 -14.55
C ARG A 117 -11.53 0.55 -15.15
N ARG A 118 -11.15 1.27 -16.21
CA ARG A 118 -9.88 1.00 -16.91
C ARG A 118 -8.63 1.32 -16.08
N VAL A 119 -8.69 2.35 -15.22
CA VAL A 119 -7.56 2.74 -14.37
C VAL A 119 -7.37 1.78 -13.19
N ILE A 120 -8.48 1.31 -12.61
CA ILE A 120 -8.48 0.43 -11.43
C ILE A 120 -8.08 -1.01 -11.80
N ILE A 121 -8.51 -1.50 -12.96
CA ILE A 121 -8.14 -2.85 -13.43
C ILE A 121 -6.62 -2.92 -13.64
N ALA A 122 -6.00 -1.96 -14.33
CA ALA A 122 -4.56 -1.96 -14.59
C ALA A 122 -3.71 -1.96 -13.31
N THR A 123 -4.16 -1.31 -12.23
CA THR A 123 -3.41 -1.21 -10.98
C THR A 123 -3.59 -2.42 -10.06
N LYS A 124 -4.74 -3.09 -10.10
CA LYS A 124 -4.90 -4.40 -9.45
C LYS A 124 -4.00 -5.46 -10.10
N TRP A 125 -3.93 -5.47 -11.44
CA TRP A 125 -3.09 -6.41 -12.21
C TRP A 125 -1.58 -6.14 -12.09
N LEU A 126 -1.14 -4.88 -12.15
CA LEU A 126 0.28 -4.54 -11.97
C LEU A 126 0.77 -4.89 -10.55
N TRP A 127 -0.10 -4.85 -9.55
CA TRP A 127 0.29 -5.17 -8.17
C TRP A 127 0.32 -6.67 -7.88
N THR A 128 -0.69 -7.45 -8.29
CA THR A 128 -0.60 -8.93 -8.19
C THR A 128 0.57 -9.47 -9.01
N TYR A 129 0.78 -8.97 -10.22
CA TYR A 129 1.88 -9.41 -11.09
C TYR A 129 3.29 -9.14 -10.53
N ASN A 130 3.49 -8.06 -9.77
CA ASN A 130 4.80 -7.71 -9.21
C ASN A 130 5.06 -8.29 -7.81
N ASN A 131 4.02 -8.81 -7.13
CA ASN A 131 4.10 -9.24 -5.74
C ASN A 131 3.89 -10.76 -5.57
N GLU A 132 3.54 -11.48 -6.65
CA GLU A 132 3.33 -12.93 -6.68
C GLU A 132 4.41 -13.69 -7.47
N ARG A 133 5.55 -13.08 -7.83
CA ARG A 133 6.65 -13.86 -8.43
C ARG A 133 7.30 -14.74 -7.35
N PRO A 134 7.21 -16.08 -7.44
CA PRO A 134 8.25 -16.90 -6.83
C PRO A 134 9.51 -16.69 -7.68
N ASN A 135 10.63 -16.38 -7.01
CA ASN A 135 11.92 -16.79 -7.55
C ASN A 135 12.11 -18.27 -7.22
#